data_AF-K5XFK9-F1
#
_entry.id   AF-K5XFK9-F1
#
_cell.length_a   1.000
_cell.length_b   1.000
_cell.length_c   1.000
_cell.angle_alpha   90.00
_cell.angle_beta   90.00
_cell.angle_gamma   90.00
#
_symmetry.space_group_name_H-M   'P 1'
#
loop_
_entity.id
_entity.type
_entity.pdbx_description
1 polymer ?
#
loop_
_entity_poly.entity_id
_entity_poly.type
_entity_poly.pdbx_seq_one_letter_code
_entity_poly.pdbx_strand_id
1 'polypeptide(L)'
;MISPQESAAGECPTTSRIPVVALDVDVVTDTVASRLATSLLGHVLYLKNQIPLPIVQLSRMTNRQGNTKATKMKAELLTSFDTLASHLVTTFSALSTALARVNASPSANDGGHVGRAYMAILVGPSLGTARSKVIYGVDRFATRIWGTREEVDEADEESSGGEECPEDSEDDEDDGTSEDGSLEETEPDEDAPDGDDGTNGGSFQDEKEAKDEVDEDKEVPIRPENDYHHDHPPPLPIPHQSYAEEQRFLHTADRLLARVLASADTEGHGISNEMSPSQIHILLRAPRRFVHPVWVPRQNIQKQMEATLTDFINQSRPLLQSDELPMKKKKPVEGVWVTAKNGLRDPLVALDKDVNVQEEDEMIWWSWDGKLVGFTDW
;
A
#
# COMPACT_ATOMS: atom_id res chain seq x y z
N MET A 1 28.98 5.51 45.05
CA MET A 1 27.56 5.76 44.71
C MET A 1 27.53 6.74 43.55
N ILE A 2 27.39 6.23 42.33
CA ILE A 2 27.32 7.02 41.10
C ILE A 2 25.86 6.95 40.66
N SER A 3 25.14 8.06 40.74
CA SER A 3 23.77 8.17 40.24
C SER A 3 23.80 8.19 38.70
N PRO A 4 22.97 7.39 38.01
CA PRO A 4 22.83 7.51 36.57
C PRO A 4 22.09 8.82 36.26
N GLN A 5 22.78 9.71 35.55
CA GLN A 5 22.24 10.97 35.07
C GLN A 5 21.37 10.63 33.85
N GLU A 6 20.06 10.46 34.09
CA GLU A 6 19.05 10.26 33.06
C GLU A 6 19.01 11.54 32.19
N SER A 7 19.71 11.49 31.05
CA SER A 7 19.75 12.57 30.09
C SER A 7 18.39 12.68 29.41
N ALA A 8 17.52 13.53 29.98
CA ALA A 8 16.32 14.01 29.31
C ALA A 8 16.74 14.85 28.10
N ALA A 9 17.07 14.17 27.00
CA ALA A 9 17.14 14.78 25.69
C ALA A 9 15.73 15.26 25.37
N GLY A 10 15.47 16.54 25.63
CA GLY A 10 14.23 17.21 25.24
C GLY A 10 14.18 17.24 23.72
N GLU A 11 13.55 16.22 23.13
CA GLU A 11 13.16 16.23 21.72
C GLU A 11 12.17 17.38 21.53
N CYS A 12 12.65 18.51 21.03
CA CYS A 12 11.77 19.54 20.47
C CYS A 12 11.00 18.88 19.32
N PRO A 13 9.67 18.71 19.40
CA PRO A 13 8.91 18.09 18.32
C PRO A 13 9.01 19.00 17.11
N THR A 14 9.77 18.58 16.09
CA THR A 14 9.73 19.22 14.77
C THR A 14 8.36 18.94 14.19
N THR A 15 7.42 19.89 14.34
CA THR A 15 6.05 19.75 13.87
C THR A 15 6.02 19.94 12.35
N SER A 16 6.13 18.84 11.61
CA SER A 16 5.81 18.85 10.18
C SER A 16 4.34 19.22 9.98
N ARG A 17 4.04 20.03 8.96
CA ARG A 17 2.64 20.39 8.63
C ARG A 17 1.86 19.23 8.05
N ILE A 18 2.56 18.26 7.47
CA ILE A 18 1.96 17.07 6.90
C ILE A 18 2.00 15.98 7.99
N PRO A 19 0.86 15.38 8.34
CA PRO A 19 0.80 14.29 9.29
C PRO A 19 1.70 13.12 8.89
N VAL A 20 2.40 12.54 9.86
CA VAL A 20 3.33 11.41 9.65
C VAL A 20 2.90 10.23 10.50
N VAL A 21 2.72 9.08 9.87
CA VAL A 21 2.47 7.78 10.48
C VAL A 21 3.79 7.02 10.51
N ALA A 22 4.46 7.02 11.66
CA ALA A 22 5.69 6.26 11.87
C ALA A 22 5.36 4.83 12.32
N LEU A 23 5.66 3.85 11.47
CA LEU A 23 5.48 2.43 11.74
C LEU A 23 6.74 1.84 12.36
N ASP A 24 6.56 0.88 13.27
CA ASP A 24 7.67 0.13 13.88
C ASP A 24 8.16 -1.02 12.99
N VAL A 25 8.64 -0.66 11.79
CA VAL A 25 9.23 -1.57 10.80
C VAL A 25 10.41 -0.89 10.12
N ASP A 26 11.35 -1.66 9.57
CA ASP A 26 12.50 -1.11 8.82
C ASP A 26 12.14 -0.64 7.40
N VAL A 27 11.17 -1.32 6.80
CA VAL A 27 10.72 -1.11 5.42
C VAL A 27 9.21 -1.28 5.37
N VAL A 28 8.53 -0.44 4.61
CA VAL A 28 7.07 -0.55 4.40
C VAL A 28 6.82 -1.47 3.22
N THR A 29 6.26 -2.66 3.48
CA THR A 29 5.95 -3.66 2.45
C THR A 29 4.77 -3.22 1.56
N ASP A 30 4.60 -3.90 0.42
CA ASP A 30 3.49 -3.70 -0.50
C ASP A 30 2.12 -3.99 0.14
N THR A 31 2.03 -5.02 0.99
CA THR A 31 0.81 -5.32 1.77
C THR A 31 0.45 -4.18 2.72
N VAL A 32 1.42 -3.66 3.47
CA VAL A 32 1.19 -2.57 4.43
C VAL A 32 0.83 -1.27 3.70
N ALA A 33 1.56 -0.95 2.64
CA ALA A 33 1.31 0.24 1.84
C ALA A 33 -0.08 0.23 1.19
N SER A 34 -0.51 -0.91 0.62
CA SER A 34 -1.84 -1.06 0.02
C SER A 34 -2.97 -1.03 1.06
N ARG A 35 -2.76 -1.64 2.23
CA ARG A 35 -3.73 -1.61 3.33
C ARG A 35 -3.97 -0.19 3.83
N LEU A 36 -2.90 0.54 4.14
CA LEU A 36 -2.99 1.91 4.64
C LEU A 36 -3.51 2.88 3.57
N ALA A 37 -3.21 2.66 2.29
CA ALA A 37 -3.81 3.41 1.18
C ALA A 37 -5.34 3.27 1.13
N THR A 38 -5.83 2.03 1.31
CA THR A 38 -7.27 1.70 1.36
C THR A 38 -7.95 2.33 2.58
N SER A 39 -7.29 2.23 3.73
CA SER A 39 -7.75 2.83 5.00
C SER A 39 -7.85 4.36 4.88
N LEU A 40 -6.82 5.02 4.35
CA LEU A 40 -6.83 6.45 4.07
C LEU A 40 -7.95 6.85 3.11
N LEU A 41 -8.21 6.08 2.05
CA LEU A 41 -9.32 6.37 1.14
C LEU A 41 -10.66 6.37 1.88
N GLY A 42 -10.91 5.38 2.74
CA GLY A 42 -12.10 5.35 3.58
C GLY A 42 -12.23 6.58 4.48
N HIS A 43 -11.12 7.01 5.09
CA HIS A 43 -11.06 8.25 5.88
C HIS A 43 -11.32 9.50 5.04
N VAL A 44 -10.69 9.64 3.86
CA VAL A 44 -10.89 10.79 2.97
C VAL A 44 -12.35 10.88 2.53
N LEU A 45 -12.99 9.76 2.17
CA LEU A 45 -14.40 9.76 1.79
C LEU A 45 -15.28 10.31 2.93
N TYR A 46 -15.03 9.91 4.17
CA TYR A 46 -15.78 10.38 5.33
C TYR A 46 -15.47 11.85 5.68
N LEU A 47 -14.18 12.20 5.84
CA LEU A 47 -13.73 13.53 6.27
C LEU A 47 -14.00 14.62 5.22
N LYS A 48 -14.16 14.25 3.94
CA LYS A 48 -14.58 15.14 2.85
C LYS A 48 -16.09 15.14 2.62
N ASN A 49 -16.89 14.58 3.53
CA ASN A 49 -18.35 14.48 3.42
C ASN A 49 -18.82 13.84 2.10
N GLN A 50 -18.04 12.89 1.56
CA GLN A 50 -18.42 12.12 0.38
C GLN A 50 -19.29 10.93 0.75
N ILE A 51 -19.30 10.53 2.02
CA ILE A 51 -20.18 9.50 2.58
C ILE A 51 -20.65 9.93 3.97
N PRO A 52 -21.87 9.54 4.38
CA PRO A 52 -22.44 9.99 5.66
C PRO A 52 -21.81 9.30 6.88
N LEU A 53 -21.22 8.12 6.70
CA LEU A 53 -20.63 7.30 7.76
C LEU A 53 -19.35 6.62 7.26
N PRO A 54 -18.42 6.24 8.15
CA PRO A 54 -17.26 5.44 7.79
C PRO A 54 -17.63 4.15 7.05
N ILE A 55 -16.81 3.72 6.09
CA ILE A 55 -17.12 2.56 5.23
C ILE A 55 -17.42 1.28 6.01
N VAL A 56 -16.69 1.03 7.11
CA VAL A 56 -16.92 -0.14 7.98
C VAL A 56 -18.30 -0.11 8.64
N GLN A 57 -18.83 1.08 8.94
CA GLN A 57 -20.18 1.23 9.48
C GLN A 57 -21.21 1.10 8.36
N LEU A 58 -20.97 1.69 7.20
CA LEU A 58 -21.86 1.58 6.04
C LEU A 58 -22.08 0.12 5.64
N SER A 59 -21.03 -0.70 5.56
CA SER A 59 -21.17 -2.11 5.15
C SER A 59 -22.05 -2.95 6.08
N ARG A 60 -22.11 -2.59 7.38
CA ARG A 60 -22.91 -3.31 8.39
C ARG A 60 -24.37 -2.87 8.45
N MET A 61 -24.71 -1.71 7.91
CA MET A 61 -26.07 -1.20 7.99
C MET A 61 -27.01 -1.96 7.07
N THR A 62 -28.03 -2.61 7.62
CA THR A 62 -29.16 -3.15 6.87
C THR A 62 -30.05 -2.00 6.40
N ASN A 63 -30.48 -2.02 5.13
CA ASN A 63 -31.31 -0.94 4.59
C ASN A 63 -32.71 -0.99 5.20
N ARG A 64 -33.05 -0.01 6.05
CA ARG A 64 -34.40 0.15 6.58
C ARG A 64 -35.26 0.74 5.46
N GLN A 65 -36.41 0.12 5.17
CA GLN A 65 -37.27 0.45 4.03
C GLN A 65 -37.57 1.97 3.96
N GLY A 66 -36.99 2.67 2.97
CA GLY A 66 -37.22 4.11 2.83
C GLY A 66 -36.65 4.74 1.56
N ASN A 67 -35.44 4.37 1.12
CA ASN A 67 -34.78 5.01 -0.03
C ASN A 67 -34.01 4.01 -0.92
N THR A 68 -34.68 3.51 -1.98
CA THR A 68 -34.09 2.57 -2.95
C THR A 68 -32.91 3.17 -3.71
N LYS A 69 -32.92 4.49 -3.95
CA LYS A 69 -31.84 5.20 -4.63
C LYS A 69 -30.58 5.28 -3.75
N ALA A 70 -30.71 5.67 -2.48
CA ALA A 70 -29.60 5.70 -1.54
C ALA A 70 -29.00 4.31 -1.33
N THR A 71 -29.86 3.30 -1.20
CA THR A 71 -29.47 1.89 -1.12
C THR A 71 -28.62 1.47 -2.33
N LYS A 72 -29.04 1.84 -3.55
CA LYS A 72 -28.29 1.55 -4.77
C LYS A 72 -26.95 2.26 -4.81
N MET A 73 -26.90 3.56 -4.49
CA MET A 73 -25.66 4.34 -4.46
C MET A 73 -24.65 3.78 -3.45
N LYS A 74 -25.15 3.37 -2.27
CA LYS A 74 -24.35 2.69 -1.25
C LYS A 74 -23.77 1.37 -1.75
N ALA A 75 -24.60 0.53 -2.37
CA ALA A 75 -24.15 -0.76 -2.91
C ALA A 75 -23.10 -0.58 -4.02
N GLU A 76 -23.32 0.38 -4.94
CA GLU A 76 -22.36 0.73 -5.99
C GLU A 76 -21.03 1.24 -5.41
N LEU A 77 -21.09 2.14 -4.42
CA LEU A 77 -19.88 2.63 -3.75
C LEU A 77 -19.10 1.50 -3.07
N LEU A 78 -19.77 0.65 -2.27
CA LEU A 78 -19.12 -0.45 -1.56
C LEU A 78 -18.48 -1.43 -2.55
N THR A 79 -19.20 -1.79 -3.61
CA THR A 79 -18.66 -2.66 -4.67
C THR A 79 -17.42 -2.05 -5.34
N SER A 80 -17.47 -0.77 -5.70
CA SER A 80 -16.32 -0.07 -6.28
C SER A 80 -15.15 0.06 -5.30
N PHE A 81 -15.44 0.29 -4.02
CA PHE A 81 -14.42 0.40 -2.98
C PHE A 81 -13.72 -0.94 -2.76
N ASP A 82 -14.47 -2.04 -2.66
CA ASP A 82 -13.93 -3.39 -2.50
C ASP A 82 -13.11 -3.81 -3.74
N THR A 83 -13.61 -3.49 -4.94
CA THR A 83 -12.89 -3.71 -6.20
C THR A 83 -11.56 -2.95 -6.22
N LEU A 84 -11.56 -1.67 -5.84
CA LEU A 84 -10.31 -0.90 -5.76
C LEU A 84 -9.38 -1.45 -4.69
N ALA A 85 -9.87 -1.79 -3.50
CA ALA A 85 -9.07 -2.36 -2.42
C ALA A 85 -8.36 -3.64 -2.87
N SER A 86 -9.07 -4.54 -3.56
CA SER A 86 -8.48 -5.74 -4.16
C SER A 86 -7.40 -5.40 -5.19
N HIS A 87 -7.64 -4.41 -6.06
CA HIS A 87 -6.64 -3.97 -7.04
C HIS A 87 -5.42 -3.32 -6.40
N LEU A 88 -5.58 -2.57 -5.29
CA LEU A 88 -4.47 -1.89 -4.64
C LEU A 88 -3.42 -2.88 -4.12
N VAL A 89 -3.83 -4.06 -3.65
CA VAL A 89 -2.90 -5.12 -3.23
C VAL A 89 -1.97 -5.49 -4.39
N THR A 90 -2.51 -5.90 -5.54
CA THR A 90 -1.70 -6.27 -6.72
C THR A 90 -0.96 -5.09 -7.34
N THR A 91 -1.53 -3.88 -7.23
CA THR A 91 -0.94 -2.63 -7.73
C THR A 91 0.37 -2.31 -7.00
N PHE A 92 0.38 -2.37 -5.67
CA PHE A 92 1.59 -2.08 -4.90
C PHE A 92 2.66 -3.15 -5.10
N SER A 93 2.29 -4.43 -5.28
CA SER A 93 3.24 -5.47 -5.66
C SER A 93 3.87 -5.20 -7.04
N ALA A 94 3.05 -4.86 -8.05
CA ALA A 94 3.53 -4.50 -9.38
C ALA A 94 4.40 -3.23 -9.37
N LEU A 95 4.04 -2.24 -8.55
CA LEU A 95 4.82 -1.02 -8.37
C LEU A 95 6.18 -1.31 -7.72
N SER A 96 6.21 -2.20 -6.72
CA SER A 96 7.45 -2.65 -6.07
C SER A 96 8.44 -3.22 -7.09
N THR A 97 7.96 -4.09 -7.99
CA THR A 97 8.77 -4.64 -9.09
C THR A 97 9.17 -3.60 -10.12
N ALA A 98 8.26 -2.68 -10.50
CA ALA A 98 8.59 -1.62 -11.45
C ALA A 98 9.70 -0.70 -10.90
N LEU A 99 9.61 -0.30 -9.63
CA LEU A 99 10.62 0.54 -8.97
C LEU A 99 11.95 -0.20 -8.76
N ALA A 100 11.91 -1.51 -8.44
CA ALA A 100 13.12 -2.31 -8.31
C ALA A 100 13.91 -2.34 -9.63
N ARG A 101 13.23 -2.42 -10.78
CA ARG A 101 13.85 -2.37 -12.11
C ARG A 101 14.50 -1.03 -12.43
N VAL A 102 13.87 0.08 -12.00
CA VAL A 102 14.47 1.42 -12.13
C VAL A 102 15.76 1.53 -11.30
N ASN A 103 15.77 0.91 -10.12
CA ASN A 103 16.89 0.98 -9.18
C ASN A 103 17.99 -0.06 -9.43
N ALA A 104 17.81 -1.02 -10.35
CA ALA A 104 18.75 -2.12 -10.62
C ALA A 104 20.07 -1.67 -11.30
N SER A 105 20.39 -0.38 -11.24
CA SER A 105 21.64 0.15 -11.77
C SER A 105 22.83 -0.42 -10.97
N PRO A 106 23.86 -0.99 -11.63
CA PRO A 106 24.95 -1.76 -11.02
C PRO A 106 25.86 -0.94 -10.08
N SER A 107 25.64 0.37 -9.96
CA SER A 107 26.42 1.27 -9.12
C SER A 107 25.89 1.38 -7.68
N ALA A 108 24.71 0.82 -7.39
CA ALA A 108 24.08 0.88 -6.06
C ALA A 108 24.53 -0.29 -5.18
N ASN A 109 25.85 -0.42 -4.95
CA ASN A 109 26.35 -1.33 -3.94
C ASN A 109 25.85 -0.85 -2.56
N ASP A 110 25.20 -1.75 -1.83
CA ASP A 110 25.08 -1.77 -0.36
C ASP A 110 23.93 -0.98 0.31
N GLY A 111 23.09 -0.29 -0.46
CA GLY A 111 21.90 0.40 0.08
C GLY A 111 20.63 -0.38 -0.24
N GLY A 112 20.16 -1.25 0.66
CA GLY A 112 19.02 -2.15 0.46
C GLY A 112 17.83 -1.56 -0.32
N HIS A 113 17.15 -2.41 -1.11
CA HIS A 113 16.15 -2.03 -2.12
C HIS A 113 14.90 -1.34 -1.54
N VAL A 114 15.02 -0.05 -1.22
CA VAL A 114 13.92 0.79 -0.75
C VAL A 114 13.72 1.99 -1.67
N GLY A 115 12.45 2.29 -1.96
CA GLY A 115 12.03 3.42 -2.76
C GLY A 115 11.03 4.31 -2.04
N ARG A 116 10.36 5.16 -2.81
CA ARG A 116 9.18 5.92 -2.36
C ARG A 116 8.02 5.67 -3.30
N ALA A 117 6.83 5.53 -2.73
CA ALA A 117 5.60 5.40 -3.49
C ALA A 117 4.68 6.59 -3.20
N TYR A 118 3.95 7.03 -4.22
CA TYR A 118 2.98 8.12 -4.09
C TYR A 118 1.66 7.74 -4.74
N MET A 119 0.57 7.99 -4.03
CA MET A 119 -0.79 7.90 -4.54
C MET A 119 -1.49 9.24 -4.25
N ALA A 120 -2.44 9.64 -5.12
CA ALA A 120 -3.25 10.82 -4.92
C ALA A 120 -4.74 10.47 -4.97
N ILE A 121 -5.50 11.04 -4.03
CA ILE A 121 -6.96 10.93 -3.97
C ILE A 121 -7.52 12.32 -4.30
N LEU A 122 -8.24 12.40 -5.42
CA LEU A 122 -8.80 13.65 -5.93
C LEU A 122 -10.30 13.62 -5.77
N VAL A 123 -10.86 14.66 -5.14
CA VAL A 123 -12.30 14.79 -4.92
C VAL A 123 -12.82 15.99 -5.72
N GLY A 124 -13.68 15.75 -6.69
CA GLY A 124 -14.30 16.79 -7.50
C GLY A 124 -14.96 16.32 -8.80
N PRO A 125 -15.36 17.25 -9.69
CA PRO A 125 -16.10 16.89 -10.90
C PRO A 125 -15.25 16.20 -11.98
N SER A 126 -13.93 16.44 -11.99
CA SER A 126 -12.99 15.85 -12.94
C SER A 126 -11.56 15.89 -12.38
N LEU A 127 -10.64 15.15 -13.02
CA LEU A 127 -9.21 15.14 -12.69
C LEU A 127 -8.57 16.54 -12.69
N GLY A 128 -8.85 17.36 -13.71
CA GLY A 128 -8.24 18.69 -13.86
C GLY A 128 -8.84 19.76 -12.93
N THR A 129 -10.10 19.56 -12.51
CA THR A 129 -10.88 20.51 -11.70
C THR A 129 -11.22 19.99 -10.30
N ALA A 130 -10.45 19.00 -9.82
CA ALA A 130 -10.58 18.47 -8.47
C ALA A 130 -10.45 19.60 -7.42
N ARG A 131 -11.40 19.64 -6.48
CA ARG A 131 -11.51 20.70 -5.46
C ARG A 131 -10.59 20.42 -4.27
N SER A 132 -10.38 19.14 -3.96
CA SER A 132 -9.42 18.64 -2.98
C SER A 132 -8.52 17.60 -3.62
N LYS A 133 -7.27 17.57 -3.17
CA LYS A 133 -6.21 16.64 -3.61
C LYS A 133 -5.45 16.22 -2.36
N VAL A 134 -5.56 14.96 -1.99
CA VAL A 134 -4.88 14.38 -0.83
C VAL A 134 -3.76 13.48 -1.33
N ILE A 135 -2.52 13.73 -0.91
CA ILE A 135 -1.36 12.91 -1.26
C ILE A 135 -1.10 11.86 -0.17
N TYR A 136 -0.94 10.61 -0.58
CA TYR A 136 -0.46 9.51 0.23
C TYR A 136 1.00 9.23 -0.17
N GLY A 137 1.93 9.57 0.71
CA GLY A 137 3.35 9.29 0.52
C GLY A 137 3.80 8.10 1.39
N VAL A 138 4.52 7.16 0.80
CA VAL A 138 5.16 6.06 1.52
C VAL A 138 6.67 6.20 1.39
N ASP A 139 7.35 6.44 2.51
CA ASP A 139 8.81 6.44 2.58
C ASP A 139 9.33 5.05 2.92
N ARG A 140 10.54 4.73 2.44
CA ARG A 140 11.16 3.39 2.58
C ARG A 140 10.22 2.26 2.14
N PHE A 141 9.59 2.44 0.98
CA PHE A 141 8.75 1.44 0.35
C PHE A 141 9.61 0.28 -0.15
N ALA A 142 9.26 -0.97 0.18
CA ALA A 142 9.99 -2.15 -0.28
C ALA A 142 9.94 -2.25 -1.82
N THR A 143 11.10 -2.30 -2.48
CA THR A 143 11.19 -2.52 -3.92
C THR A 143 11.83 -3.87 -4.17
N ARG A 144 11.08 -4.84 -4.70
CA ARG A 144 11.59 -6.18 -5.01
C ARG A 144 11.09 -6.65 -6.37
N ILE A 145 11.93 -7.37 -7.11
CA ILE A 145 11.51 -8.02 -8.35
C ILE A 145 10.82 -9.33 -7.98
N TRP A 146 9.56 -9.51 -8.38
CA TRP A 146 8.88 -10.78 -8.14
C TRP A 146 9.57 -11.90 -8.93
N GLY A 147 9.84 -13.02 -8.27
CA GLY A 147 10.38 -14.23 -8.89
C GLY A 147 11.91 -14.31 -8.97
N THR A 148 12.64 -13.25 -8.61
CA THR A 148 14.06 -13.39 -8.29
C THR A 148 14.16 -13.96 -6.88
N ARG A 149 14.73 -15.16 -6.75
CA ARG A 149 15.13 -15.65 -5.43
C ARG A 149 16.17 -14.67 -4.90
N GLU A 150 15.99 -14.19 -3.67
CA GLU A 150 17.10 -13.57 -2.96
C GLU A 150 18.15 -14.67 -2.85
N GLU A 151 19.17 -14.60 -3.71
CA GLU A 151 20.40 -15.35 -3.49
C GLU A 151 20.92 -14.78 -2.18
N VAL A 152 20.68 -15.52 -1.09
CA VAL A 152 21.24 -15.21 0.21
C VAL A 152 22.74 -15.22 -0.04
N ASP A 153 23.36 -14.04 -0.05
CA ASP A 153 24.80 -13.88 -0.15
C ASP A 153 25.42 -14.52 1.10
N GLU A 154 25.51 -15.85 1.13
CA GLU A 154 26.23 -16.67 2.14
C GLU A 154 27.75 -16.50 1.97
N ALA A 155 28.21 -15.32 1.53
CA ALA A 155 29.58 -15.09 1.09
C ALA A 155 30.59 -14.78 2.22
N ASP A 156 30.16 -14.77 3.49
CA ASP A 156 31.02 -14.32 4.61
C ASP A 156 31.15 -15.31 5.79
N GLU A 157 30.91 -16.62 5.59
CA GLU A 157 31.24 -17.64 6.62
C GLU A 157 32.51 -18.46 6.33
N GLU A 158 33.36 -18.06 5.36
CA GLU A 158 34.73 -18.59 5.28
C GLU A 158 35.70 -17.79 6.16
N SER A 159 35.63 -17.97 7.49
CA SER A 159 36.82 -17.99 8.38
C SER A 159 36.45 -17.95 9.87
N SER A 160 36.15 -19.11 10.45
CA SER A 160 36.63 -19.40 11.80
C SER A 160 36.91 -20.87 11.93
N GLY A 161 38.20 -21.20 11.93
CA GLY A 161 38.69 -22.51 12.34
C GLY A 161 38.11 -22.90 13.69
N GLY A 162 37.85 -24.21 13.81
CA GLY A 162 37.10 -24.79 14.90
C GLY A 162 37.71 -24.57 16.29
N GLU A 163 36.83 -24.69 17.27
CA GLU A 163 37.14 -25.22 18.59
C GLU A 163 35.87 -25.92 19.11
N GLU A 164 36.10 -27.10 19.67
CA GLU A 164 35.15 -28.17 19.96
C GLU A 164 34.17 -27.80 21.09
N CYS A 165 32.88 -28.07 20.91
CA CYS A 165 31.89 -28.06 21.99
C CYS A 165 31.93 -29.40 22.74
N PRO A 166 32.02 -29.42 24.08
CA PRO A 166 31.59 -30.57 24.86
C PRO A 166 30.08 -30.52 25.12
N GLU A 167 29.49 -31.71 25.01
CA GLU A 167 28.14 -32.08 25.42
C GLU A 167 27.92 -31.84 26.92
N ASP A 168 26.73 -31.34 27.28
CA ASP A 168 25.93 -31.77 28.45
C ASP A 168 24.93 -30.67 28.81
N SER A 169 23.63 -30.99 28.73
CA SER A 169 22.76 -31.04 29.91
C SER A 169 21.30 -31.21 29.51
N GLU A 170 20.74 -32.27 30.05
CA GLU A 170 19.36 -32.76 30.01
C GLU A 170 18.37 -31.81 30.72
N ASP A 171 17.09 -32.13 30.51
CA ASP A 171 15.91 -31.77 31.31
C ASP A 171 15.44 -30.30 31.31
N ASP A 172 14.28 -30.07 30.71
CA ASP A 172 13.10 -29.72 31.52
C ASP A 172 11.81 -29.92 30.71
N GLU A 173 11.05 -30.93 31.12
CA GLU A 173 9.64 -31.11 30.84
C GLU A 173 8.84 -30.01 31.54
N ASP A 174 8.02 -29.23 30.82
CA ASP A 174 6.92 -28.51 31.47
C ASP A 174 5.62 -28.65 30.68
N ASP A 175 4.69 -29.29 31.38
CA ASP A 175 3.34 -29.66 31.05
C ASP A 175 2.40 -28.50 31.40
N GLY A 176 1.79 -27.91 30.38
CA GLY A 176 0.93 -26.73 30.51
C GLY A 176 -0.43 -26.91 29.83
N THR A 177 -1.23 -27.86 30.31
CA THR A 177 -2.67 -27.97 30.06
C THR A 177 -3.45 -26.69 30.41
N SER A 178 -4.36 -26.25 29.54
CA SER A 178 -5.52 -25.39 29.85
C SER A 178 -6.57 -25.60 28.73
N GLU A 179 -7.56 -26.47 28.93
CA GLU A 179 -8.94 -26.16 29.39
C GLU A 179 -9.59 -25.02 28.59
N ASP A 180 -10.45 -25.36 27.62
CA ASP A 180 -11.91 -25.53 27.76
C ASP A 180 -12.67 -24.19 27.85
N GLY A 181 -13.63 -23.98 26.96
CA GLY A 181 -14.28 -22.68 26.80
C GLY A 181 -15.32 -22.57 25.71
N SER A 182 -16.38 -23.38 25.80
CA SER A 182 -17.77 -23.04 25.49
C SER A 182 -18.23 -22.88 24.03
N LEU A 183 -18.99 -23.91 23.64
CA LEU A 183 -20.15 -23.89 22.74
C LEU A 183 -21.16 -22.79 23.15
N GLU A 184 -21.88 -22.24 22.16
CA GLU A 184 -23.24 -21.62 22.20
C GLU A 184 -23.39 -20.75 20.92
N GLU A 185 -24.46 -20.70 20.13
CA GLU A 185 -25.71 -21.43 19.98
C GLU A 185 -26.08 -21.38 18.48
N THR A 186 -26.66 -22.47 17.99
CA THR A 186 -27.19 -22.58 16.63
C THR A 186 -28.68 -22.32 16.71
N GLU A 187 -29.13 -21.18 16.18
CA GLU A 187 -30.57 -20.91 15.98
C GLU A 187 -30.97 -21.39 14.58
N PRO A 188 -31.95 -22.33 14.47
CA PRO A 188 -32.60 -22.67 13.21
C PRO A 188 -33.91 -21.87 13.08
N ASP A 189 -34.15 -21.27 11.91
CA ASP A 189 -35.49 -20.86 11.46
C ASP A 189 -35.41 -20.81 9.92
N GLU A 190 -35.86 -21.85 9.22
CA GLU A 190 -37.25 -22.15 8.84
C GLU A 190 -37.85 -21.17 7.82
N ASP A 191 -38.41 -21.79 6.79
CA ASP A 191 -39.37 -21.30 5.80
C ASP A 191 -38.90 -20.59 4.51
N ALA A 192 -38.77 -21.45 3.49
CA ALA A 192 -39.05 -21.27 2.06
C ALA A 192 -40.42 -20.56 1.80
N PRO A 193 -40.77 -20.02 0.60
CA PRO A 193 -40.71 -20.76 -0.68
C PRO A 193 -40.45 -19.96 -1.98
N ASP A 194 -40.22 -20.75 -3.03
CA ASP A 194 -40.51 -20.61 -4.47
C ASP A 194 -41.00 -19.26 -5.05
N GLY A 195 -40.36 -18.88 -6.15
CA GLY A 195 -40.82 -17.86 -7.10
C GLY A 195 -39.75 -17.63 -8.18
N ASP A 196 -39.61 -18.52 -9.16
CA ASP A 196 -40.39 -18.58 -10.40
C ASP A 196 -39.87 -17.64 -11.51
N ASP A 197 -39.46 -18.31 -12.58
CA ASP A 197 -39.47 -17.96 -14.00
C ASP A 197 -38.77 -16.71 -14.56
N GLY A 198 -38.04 -16.94 -15.65
CA GLY A 198 -37.44 -15.87 -16.45
C GLY A 198 -36.17 -16.23 -17.22
N THR A 199 -36.00 -17.50 -17.62
CA THR A 199 -34.88 -17.91 -18.49
C THR A 199 -35.16 -17.43 -19.92
N ASN A 200 -34.76 -16.21 -20.25
CA ASN A 200 -34.87 -15.70 -21.62
C ASN A 200 -33.62 -16.10 -22.43
N GLY A 201 -33.79 -17.15 -23.24
CA GLY A 201 -32.78 -17.67 -24.15
C GLY A 201 -32.44 -16.68 -25.26
N GLY A 202 -31.19 -16.22 -25.26
CA GLY A 202 -30.59 -15.44 -26.35
C GLY A 202 -29.53 -16.28 -27.08
N SER A 203 -29.95 -16.87 -28.20
CA SER A 203 -29.18 -17.46 -29.30
C SER A 203 -27.75 -16.89 -29.48
N PHE A 204 -26.72 -17.69 -29.17
CA PHE A 204 -25.37 -17.47 -29.67
C PHE A 204 -25.18 -18.25 -30.97
N GLN A 205 -25.03 -17.51 -32.07
CA GLN A 205 -24.64 -18.00 -33.38
C GLN A 205 -23.14 -18.35 -33.40
N ASP A 206 -22.90 -19.60 -33.75
CA ASP A 206 -22.01 -20.09 -34.81
C ASP A 206 -20.69 -19.37 -35.13
N GLU A 207 -19.67 -20.23 -35.10
CA GLU A 207 -18.64 -20.39 -36.14
C GLU A 207 -17.70 -19.22 -36.41
N LYS A 208 -16.43 -19.43 -36.02
CA LYS A 208 -15.42 -19.79 -37.02
C LYS A 208 -14.18 -20.38 -36.36
N GLU A 209 -14.04 -21.69 -36.57
CA GLU A 209 -12.77 -22.40 -36.52
C GLU A 209 -11.83 -21.80 -37.57
N ALA A 210 -10.65 -21.36 -37.13
CA ALA A 210 -9.48 -21.23 -37.98
C ALA A 210 -8.44 -22.23 -37.46
N LYS A 211 -8.33 -23.32 -38.21
CA LYS A 211 -7.20 -24.25 -38.20
C LYS A 211 -6.02 -23.57 -38.89
N ASP A 212 -4.84 -23.68 -38.29
CA ASP A 212 -3.54 -23.77 -38.95
C ASP A 212 -2.62 -24.47 -37.92
N GLU A 213 -2.35 -25.77 -38.03
CA GLU A 213 -1.43 -26.44 -38.96
C GLU A 213 0.05 -26.09 -38.73
N VAL A 214 0.79 -27.12 -38.25
CA VAL A 214 2.23 -27.44 -38.46
C VAL A 214 3.26 -26.39 -37.97
N ASP A 215 4.41 -26.71 -37.38
CA ASP A 215 5.36 -27.78 -37.68
C ASP A 215 6.53 -27.76 -36.67
N GLU A 216 7.36 -28.79 -36.77
CA GLU A 216 8.75 -28.92 -36.29
C GLU A 216 9.01 -29.33 -34.83
N ASP A 217 8.99 -30.65 -34.65
CA ASP A 217 9.88 -31.39 -33.73
C ASP A 217 11.35 -30.96 -33.93
N LYS A 218 11.91 -30.23 -32.97
CA LYS A 218 13.36 -30.06 -32.84
C LYS A 218 13.85 -30.88 -31.66
N GLU A 219 14.49 -32.00 -32.00
CA GLU A 219 15.30 -32.81 -31.10
C GLU A 219 16.31 -31.92 -30.35
N VAL A 220 16.15 -31.85 -29.03
CA VAL A 220 17.04 -31.11 -28.14
C VAL A 220 18.25 -32.01 -27.81
N PRO A 221 19.49 -31.54 -28.01
CA PRO A 221 20.69 -32.30 -27.66
C PRO A 221 20.77 -32.60 -26.16
N ILE A 222 20.90 -33.89 -25.84
CA ILE A 222 21.18 -34.42 -24.51
C ILE A 222 22.50 -33.81 -24.01
N ARG A 223 22.42 -32.94 -22.99
CA ARG A 223 23.59 -32.43 -22.27
C ARG A 223 24.06 -33.48 -21.25
N PRO A 224 25.38 -33.67 -21.10
CA PRO A 224 25.94 -34.64 -20.17
C PRO A 224 25.63 -34.28 -18.71
N GLU A 225 25.16 -35.29 -17.98
CA GLU A 225 25.00 -35.32 -16.53
C GLU A 225 26.36 -35.05 -15.87
N ASN A 226 26.52 -33.84 -15.32
CA ASN A 226 27.61 -33.55 -14.39
C ASN A 226 27.06 -33.72 -12.98
N ASP A 227 27.35 -34.91 -12.46
CA ASP A 227 27.25 -35.32 -11.08
C ASP A 227 28.17 -34.44 -10.21
N TYR A 228 27.61 -33.47 -9.51
CA TYR A 228 28.27 -32.83 -8.36
C TYR A 228 27.27 -32.74 -7.22
N HIS A 229 27.32 -33.75 -6.37
CA HIS A 229 26.79 -33.76 -5.02
C HIS A 229 27.48 -32.64 -4.21
N HIS A 230 26.89 -31.45 -4.22
CA HIS A 230 27.13 -30.48 -3.16
C HIS A 230 26.06 -30.69 -2.08
N ASP A 231 26.48 -31.33 -0.99
CA ASP A 231 25.78 -31.37 0.29
C ASP A 231 25.76 -29.96 0.88
N HIS A 232 24.93 -29.07 0.31
CA HIS A 232 24.57 -27.83 0.98
C HIS A 232 23.53 -28.17 2.05
N PRO A 233 23.76 -27.77 3.33
CA PRO A 233 22.74 -27.88 4.35
C PRO A 233 21.48 -27.15 3.86
N PRO A 234 20.27 -27.70 4.08
CA PRO A 234 19.05 -27.06 3.65
C PRO A 234 18.99 -25.65 4.26
N PRO A 235 18.69 -24.61 3.45
CA PRO A 235 18.65 -23.24 3.93
C PRO A 235 17.70 -23.14 5.13
N LEU A 236 18.16 -22.48 6.19
CA LEU A 236 17.37 -22.30 7.41
C LEU A 236 16.03 -21.65 7.06
N PRO A 237 14.90 -22.15 7.59
CA PRO A 237 13.59 -21.58 7.31
C PRO A 237 13.56 -20.13 7.79
N ILE A 238 13.35 -19.21 6.85
CA ILE A 238 13.11 -17.79 7.17
C ILE A 238 11.98 -17.76 8.20
N PRO A 239 12.13 -17.05 9.34
CA PRO A 239 11.08 -16.97 10.35
C PRO A 239 9.83 -16.37 9.72
N HIS A 240 8.88 -17.23 9.36
CA HIS A 240 7.60 -16.82 8.82
C HIS A 240 6.83 -16.15 9.96
N GLN A 241 6.70 -14.83 9.89
CA GLN A 241 5.76 -14.11 10.73
C GLN A 241 4.39 -14.76 10.58
N SER A 242 3.74 -15.11 11.68
CA SER A 242 2.44 -15.77 11.62
C SER A 242 1.41 -14.84 10.98
N TYR A 243 0.49 -15.39 10.17
CA TYR A 243 -0.60 -14.61 9.57
C TYR A 243 -1.39 -13.81 10.62
N ALA A 244 -1.58 -14.39 11.81
CA ALA A 244 -2.27 -13.71 12.91
C ALA A 244 -1.50 -12.47 13.41
N GLU A 245 -0.17 -12.53 13.44
CA GLU A 245 0.69 -11.41 13.84
C GLU A 245 0.66 -10.32 12.77
N GLU A 246 0.71 -10.68 11.48
CA GLU A 246 0.58 -9.75 10.37
C GLU A 246 -0.77 -9.01 10.43
N GLN A 247 -1.89 -9.71 10.65
CA GLN A 247 -3.20 -9.06 10.79
C GLN A 247 -3.26 -8.12 12.00
N ARG A 248 -2.70 -8.51 13.16
CA ARG A 248 -2.62 -7.63 14.35
C ARG A 248 -1.79 -6.38 14.07
N PHE A 249 -0.68 -6.53 13.35
CA PHE A 249 0.16 -5.42 12.92
C PHE A 249 -0.62 -4.46 12.01
N LEU A 250 -1.27 -4.97 10.96
CA LEU A 250 -2.06 -4.17 10.02
C LEU A 250 -3.20 -3.42 10.74
N HIS A 251 -3.89 -4.06 11.67
CA HIS A 251 -4.91 -3.39 12.49
C HIS A 251 -4.32 -2.29 13.38
N THR A 252 -3.14 -2.50 13.94
CA THR A 252 -2.45 -1.50 14.76
C THR A 252 -2.03 -0.30 13.92
N ALA A 253 -1.50 -0.54 12.71
CA ALA A 253 -1.16 0.50 11.75
C ALA A 253 -2.39 1.30 11.29
N ASP A 254 -3.51 0.63 11.00
CA ASP A 254 -4.80 1.27 10.67
C ASP A 254 -5.27 2.21 11.80
N ARG A 255 -5.21 1.73 13.06
CA ARG A 255 -5.58 2.54 14.24
C ARG A 255 -4.64 3.73 14.44
N LEU A 256 -3.35 3.56 14.16
CA LEU A 256 -2.36 4.64 14.24
C LEU A 256 -2.65 5.71 13.19
N LEU A 257 -2.90 5.32 11.93
CA LEU A 257 -3.30 6.25 10.87
C LEU A 257 -4.55 7.04 11.26
N ALA A 258 -5.61 6.38 11.72
CA ALA A 258 -6.84 7.04 12.15
C ALA A 258 -6.59 8.06 13.27
N ARG A 259 -5.74 7.73 14.25
CA ARG A 259 -5.36 8.62 15.35
C ARG A 259 -4.58 9.84 14.85
N VAL A 260 -3.60 9.63 13.98
CA VAL A 260 -2.79 10.71 13.39
C VAL A 260 -3.65 11.67 12.59
N LEU A 261 -4.60 11.17 11.79
CA LEU A 261 -5.55 12.00 11.05
C LEU A 261 -6.46 12.81 11.98
N ALA A 262 -6.98 12.19 13.05
CA ALA A 262 -7.79 12.89 14.04
C ALA A 262 -7.02 14.01 14.77
N SER A 263 -5.77 13.75 15.16
CA SER A 263 -4.88 14.77 15.76
C SER A 263 -4.61 15.92 14.78
N ALA A 264 -4.31 15.62 13.52
CA ALA A 264 -4.08 16.62 12.49
C ALA A 264 -5.29 17.54 12.28
N ASP A 265 -6.50 16.97 12.28
CA ASP A 265 -7.75 17.74 12.20
C ASP A 265 -7.90 18.70 13.39
N THR A 266 -7.55 18.29 14.61
CA THR A 266 -7.60 19.18 15.78
C THR A 266 -6.57 20.30 15.74
N GLU A 267 -5.45 20.09 15.05
CA GLU A 267 -4.35 21.07 14.91
C GLU A 267 -4.56 22.03 13.72
N GLY A 268 -5.63 21.87 12.93
CA GLY A 268 -5.89 22.68 11.75
C GLY A 268 -5.03 22.32 10.52
N HIS A 269 -4.26 21.24 10.61
CA HIS A 269 -3.54 20.61 9.50
C HIS A 269 -4.32 19.44 8.89
N GLY A 270 -5.60 19.36 9.24
CA GLY A 270 -6.52 18.32 8.88
C GLY A 270 -6.80 18.16 7.41
N ILE A 271 -7.38 17.01 7.08
CA ILE A 271 -8.00 16.78 5.77
C ILE A 271 -9.51 17.00 5.80
N SER A 272 -10.11 17.27 6.96
CA SER A 272 -11.53 17.57 7.05
C SER A 272 -11.92 18.83 6.27
N ASN A 273 -12.87 18.69 5.34
CA ASN A 273 -13.45 19.82 4.61
C ASN A 273 -14.82 19.42 4.05
N GLU A 274 -15.85 20.20 4.36
CA GLU A 274 -17.20 19.90 3.91
C GLU A 274 -17.34 20.14 2.41
N MET A 275 -17.60 19.06 1.66
CA MET A 275 -17.75 19.12 0.22
C MET A 275 -19.03 18.40 -0.18
N SER A 276 -19.72 18.93 -1.20
CA SER A 276 -20.81 18.20 -1.84
C SER A 276 -20.28 16.86 -2.40
N PRO A 277 -21.07 15.79 -2.37
CA PRO A 277 -20.74 14.55 -3.06
C PRO A 277 -20.30 14.79 -4.50
N SER A 278 -19.22 14.15 -4.89
CA SER A 278 -18.59 14.34 -6.20
C SER A 278 -17.91 13.04 -6.66
N GLN A 279 -17.23 13.10 -7.82
CA GLN A 279 -16.43 11.98 -8.28
C GLN A 279 -15.13 11.91 -7.48
N ILE A 280 -14.70 10.69 -7.19
CA ILE A 280 -13.41 10.42 -6.55
C ILE A 280 -12.53 9.75 -7.58
N HIS A 281 -11.37 10.35 -7.83
CA HIS A 281 -10.38 9.82 -8.75
C HIS A 281 -9.14 9.40 -7.96
N ILE A 282 -8.59 8.24 -8.31
CA ILE A 282 -7.42 7.67 -7.67
C ILE A 282 -6.29 7.63 -8.68
N LEU A 283 -5.15 8.19 -8.29
CA LEU A 283 -3.98 8.24 -9.12
C LEU A 283 -2.78 7.62 -8.42
N LEU A 284 -1.95 6.93 -9.19
CA LEU A 284 -0.70 6.33 -8.76
C LEU A 284 0.45 6.98 -9.51
N ARG A 285 1.52 7.33 -8.81
CA ARG A 285 2.76 7.78 -9.46
C ARG A 285 3.67 6.58 -9.64
N ALA A 286 3.93 6.21 -10.90
CA ALA A 286 4.70 5.01 -11.23
C ALA A 286 5.55 5.23 -12.50
N PRO A 287 6.62 4.44 -12.71
CA PRO A 287 7.41 4.49 -13.96
C PRO A 287 6.54 4.21 -15.19
N ARG A 288 6.95 4.64 -16.38
CA ARG A 288 6.24 4.30 -17.63
C ARG A 288 6.19 2.81 -17.91
N ARG A 289 7.20 2.05 -17.46
CA ARG A 289 7.22 0.58 -17.53
C ARG A 289 6.26 -0.13 -16.57
N PHE A 290 5.55 0.61 -15.69
CA PHE A 290 4.51 0.03 -14.86
C PHE A 290 3.39 -0.50 -15.74
N VAL A 291 2.96 -1.75 -15.52
CA VAL A 291 1.87 -2.38 -16.28
C VAL A 291 0.91 -3.02 -15.30
N HIS A 292 -0.36 -2.60 -15.34
CA HIS A 292 -1.42 -3.20 -14.55
C HIS A 292 -2.77 -3.02 -15.27
N PRO A 293 -3.63 -4.05 -15.36
CA PRO A 293 -4.81 -4.06 -16.24
C PRO A 293 -5.83 -2.96 -15.97
N VAL A 294 -5.91 -2.46 -14.74
CA VAL A 294 -6.92 -1.47 -14.30
C VAL A 294 -6.39 -0.04 -14.13
N TRP A 295 -5.15 0.22 -14.57
CA TRP A 295 -4.52 1.53 -14.49
C TRP A 295 -4.22 2.08 -15.88
N VAL A 296 -4.63 3.32 -16.11
CA VAL A 296 -4.50 4.01 -17.40
C VAL A 296 -3.53 5.18 -17.26
N PRO A 297 -2.49 5.31 -18.11
CA PRO A 297 -1.54 6.41 -18.02
C PRO A 297 -2.22 7.75 -18.37
N ARG A 298 -1.93 8.81 -17.60
CA ARG A 298 -2.54 10.14 -17.74
C ARG A 298 -1.49 11.25 -17.90
N GLN A 299 -0.92 11.35 -19.10
CA GLN A 299 0.08 12.38 -19.43
C GLN A 299 -0.47 13.81 -19.38
N ASN A 300 -1.76 14.00 -19.63
CA ASN A 300 -2.40 15.32 -19.71
C ASN A 300 -2.46 16.09 -18.38
N ILE A 301 -2.34 15.40 -17.24
CA ILE A 301 -2.37 16.00 -15.89
C ILE A 301 -1.01 15.99 -15.19
N GLN A 302 0.03 15.45 -15.85
CA GLN A 302 1.37 15.26 -15.30
C GLN A 302 1.88 16.53 -14.62
N LYS A 303 1.95 17.65 -15.35
CA LYS A 303 2.48 18.92 -14.84
C LYS A 303 1.74 19.43 -13.60
N GLN A 304 0.41 19.28 -13.56
CA GLN A 304 -0.41 19.76 -12.45
C GLN A 304 -0.19 18.92 -11.19
N MET A 305 -0.07 17.60 -11.36
CA MET A 305 0.13 16.67 -10.26
C MET A 305 1.56 16.69 -9.74
N GLU A 306 2.58 16.83 -10.61
CA GLU A 306 3.97 17.06 -10.20
C GLU A 306 4.11 18.34 -9.36
N ALA A 307 3.44 19.43 -9.73
CA ALA A 307 3.44 20.65 -8.93
C ALA A 307 2.80 20.43 -7.55
N THR A 308 1.69 19.68 -7.49
CA THR A 308 1.01 19.34 -6.23
C THR A 308 1.90 18.47 -5.34
N LEU A 309 2.56 17.46 -5.91
CA LEU A 309 3.50 16.59 -5.21
C LEU A 309 4.74 17.34 -4.74
N THR A 310 5.27 18.27 -5.54
CA THR A 310 6.39 19.12 -5.15
C THR A 310 6.01 20.01 -3.96
N ASP A 311 4.82 20.62 -3.99
CA ASP A 311 4.34 21.41 -2.86
C ASP A 311 4.09 20.53 -1.60
N PHE A 312 3.65 19.27 -1.76
CA PHE A 312 3.53 18.28 -0.66
C PHE A 312 4.90 17.99 -0.03
N ILE A 313 5.89 17.63 -0.85
CA ILE A 313 7.27 17.32 -0.43
C ILE A 313 7.93 18.51 0.26
N ASN A 314 7.72 19.73 -0.26
CA ASN A 314 8.28 20.93 0.33
C ASN A 314 7.64 21.26 1.69
N GLN A 315 6.34 20.99 1.86
CA GLN A 315 5.62 21.23 3.12
C GLN A 315 5.90 20.19 4.20
N SER A 316 6.34 18.99 3.83
CA SER A 316 6.68 17.94 4.80
C SER A 316 8.04 18.15 5.48
N ARG A 317 8.84 19.12 5.04
CA ARG A 317 10.16 19.37 5.64
C ARG A 317 10.03 19.94 7.05
N PRO A 318 10.87 19.50 7.99
CA PRO A 318 11.06 20.22 9.24
C PRO A 318 11.48 21.65 8.93
N LEU A 319 10.72 22.63 9.42
CA LEU A 319 11.13 24.02 9.35
C LEU A 319 12.36 24.19 10.25
N LEU A 320 13.55 24.20 9.66
CA LEU A 320 14.74 24.70 10.36
C LEU A 320 14.48 26.18 10.65
N GLN A 321 14.52 26.55 11.92
CA GLN A 321 14.01 27.81 12.49
C GLN A 321 14.61 29.11 11.90
N SER A 322 15.56 29.04 10.96
CA SER A 322 16.37 30.19 10.55
C SER A 322 15.98 30.87 9.22
N ASP A 323 15.05 30.31 8.44
CA ASP A 323 14.70 30.85 7.11
C ASP A 323 13.25 31.37 7.05
N GLU A 324 12.97 32.46 7.76
CA GLU A 324 11.72 33.23 7.63
C GLU A 324 11.71 34.04 6.32
N LEU A 325 11.76 33.36 5.18
CA LEU A 325 11.45 34.01 3.91
C LEU A 325 9.94 34.23 3.80
N PRO A 326 9.47 35.40 3.36
CA PRO A 326 8.04 35.72 3.25
C PRO A 326 7.38 34.84 2.17
N MET A 327 6.89 33.67 2.59
CA MET A 327 6.17 32.77 1.68
C MET A 327 4.80 33.37 1.37
N LYS A 328 4.56 33.62 0.08
CA LYS A 328 3.23 33.95 -0.44
C LYS A 328 2.23 32.89 0.04
N LYS A 329 1.04 33.32 0.47
CA LYS A 329 -0.06 32.45 0.96
C LYS A 329 -0.48 31.46 -0.15
N LYS A 330 0.21 30.33 -0.26
CA LYS A 330 -0.19 29.19 -1.10
C LYS A 330 -1.27 28.39 -0.34
N LYS A 331 -2.19 27.78 -1.08
CA LYS A 331 -3.17 26.85 -0.52
C LYS A 331 -2.40 25.68 0.15
N PRO A 332 -2.74 25.29 1.40
CA PRO A 332 -2.08 24.14 2.03
C PRO A 332 -2.31 22.89 1.19
N VAL A 333 -1.27 22.06 1.10
CA VAL A 333 -1.40 20.75 0.44
C VAL A 333 -1.83 19.73 1.49
N GLU A 334 -2.85 18.96 1.16
CA GLU A 334 -3.40 17.93 2.03
C GLU A 334 -2.70 16.60 1.76
N GLY A 335 -2.41 15.82 2.79
CA GLY A 335 -1.82 14.50 2.62
C GLY A 335 -1.36 13.87 3.92
N VAL A 336 -0.76 12.69 3.81
CA VAL A 336 -0.17 11.95 4.92
C VAL A 336 1.07 11.22 4.44
N TRP A 337 2.08 11.18 5.29
CA TRP A 337 3.24 10.31 5.12
C TRP A 337 3.10 9.05 5.95
N VAL A 338 3.46 7.92 5.38
CA VAL A 338 3.74 6.66 6.09
C VAL A 338 5.24 6.42 6.03
N THR A 339 5.87 6.22 7.17
CA THR A 339 7.32 6.01 7.27
C THR A 339 7.62 4.77 8.10
N ALA A 340 8.79 4.18 7.86
CA ALA A 340 9.40 3.20 8.74
C ALA A 340 9.90 3.85 10.05
N LYS A 341 10.44 3.04 10.96
CA LYS A 341 10.88 3.44 12.32
C LYS A 341 11.97 4.50 12.33
N ASN A 342 12.71 4.62 11.23
CA ASN A 342 13.78 5.61 11.04
C ASN A 342 13.26 7.01 10.64
N GLY A 343 11.94 7.23 10.64
CA GLY A 343 11.32 8.48 10.27
C GLY A 343 11.41 8.79 8.76
N LEU A 344 11.07 10.04 8.42
CA LEU A 344 11.05 10.53 7.03
C LEU A 344 12.46 10.93 6.59
N ARG A 345 13.01 10.27 5.56
CA ARG A 345 14.28 10.69 4.93
C ARG A 345 14.09 11.99 4.16
N ASP A 346 15.13 12.83 4.08
CA ASP A 346 15.09 14.08 3.30
C ASP A 346 14.64 13.78 1.86
N PRO A 347 13.51 14.35 1.41
CA PRO A 347 12.98 14.10 0.09
C PRO A 347 13.91 14.51 -1.05
N LEU A 348 14.73 15.56 -0.87
CA LEU A 348 15.51 16.18 -1.96
C LEU A 348 16.69 15.37 -2.43
N VAL A 349 17.36 14.66 -1.52
CA VAL A 349 18.56 13.86 -1.84
C VAL A 349 18.25 12.80 -2.91
N ALA A 350 16.97 12.41 -3.05
CA ALA A 350 16.52 11.46 -4.05
C ALA A 350 16.10 12.08 -5.40
N LEU A 351 15.89 13.39 -5.49
CA LEU A 351 15.37 14.06 -6.71
C LEU A 351 16.47 14.58 -7.63
N ASP A 352 17.67 14.86 -7.11
CA ASP A 352 18.73 15.56 -7.87
C ASP A 352 19.66 14.65 -8.70
N LYS A 353 19.42 13.34 -8.75
CA LYS A 353 20.44 12.38 -9.26
C LYS A 353 20.43 12.06 -10.75
N ASP A 354 19.52 12.58 -11.56
CA ASP A 354 19.14 11.83 -12.75
C ASP A 354 19.14 12.63 -14.06
N VAL A 355 20.35 12.90 -14.57
CA VAL A 355 20.57 13.52 -15.89
C VAL A 355 20.43 12.50 -17.04
N ASN A 356 20.25 11.21 -16.75
CA ASN A 356 20.18 10.15 -17.79
C ASN A 356 19.16 9.04 -17.46
N VAL A 357 17.94 9.42 -17.08
CA VAL A 357 16.83 8.46 -16.87
C VAL A 357 16.37 7.94 -18.22
N GLN A 358 16.27 6.62 -18.37
CA GLN A 358 15.66 6.04 -19.57
C GLN A 358 14.19 6.48 -19.65
N GLU A 359 13.67 6.68 -20.86
CA GLU A 359 12.28 7.12 -21.04
C GLU A 359 11.27 6.21 -20.31
N GLU A 360 11.53 4.90 -20.28
CA GLU A 360 10.71 3.91 -19.58
C GLU A 360 10.69 4.06 -18.04
N ASP A 361 11.71 4.70 -17.48
CA ASP A 361 11.89 4.93 -16.05
C ASP A 361 11.34 6.30 -15.62
N GLU A 362 10.91 7.12 -16.59
CA GLU A 362 10.22 8.38 -16.29
C GLU A 362 8.96 8.10 -15.48
N MET A 363 8.85 8.78 -14.33
CA MET A 363 7.70 8.61 -13.48
C MET A 363 6.51 9.44 -13.97
N ILE A 364 5.38 8.78 -14.22
CA ILE A 364 4.14 9.40 -14.67
C ILE A 364 2.98 9.11 -13.73
N TRP A 365 1.88 9.84 -13.89
CA TRP A 365 0.62 9.56 -13.20
C TRP A 365 -0.25 8.59 -13.98
N TRP A 366 -0.68 7.53 -13.29
CA TRP A 366 -1.64 6.54 -13.73
C TRP A 366 -2.96 6.78 -13.00
N SER A 367 -4.09 6.60 -13.67
CA SER A 367 -5.43 6.71 -13.07
C SER A 367 -6.06 5.33 -13.02
N TRP A 368 -6.70 5.01 -11.90
CA TRP A 368 -7.58 3.86 -11.83
C TRP A 368 -8.76 4.04 -12.80
N ASP A 369 -9.13 2.98 -13.54
CA ASP A 369 -10.20 3.01 -14.53
C ASP A 369 -11.62 2.80 -13.94
N GLY A 370 -11.68 2.52 -12.64
CA GLY A 370 -12.95 2.39 -11.94
C GLY A 370 -13.60 3.72 -11.58
N LYS A 371 -14.79 3.63 -10.99
CA LYS A 371 -15.60 4.80 -10.62
C LYS A 371 -15.99 4.75 -9.15
N LEU A 372 -15.65 5.80 -8.43
CA LEU A 372 -16.14 6.08 -7.09
C LEU A 372 -16.88 7.42 -7.11
N VAL A 373 -18.08 7.43 -6.56
CA VAL A 373 -18.91 8.65 -6.45
C VAL A 373 -19.47 8.71 -5.05
N GLY A 374 -19.28 9.85 -4.39
CA GLY A 374 -19.85 10.08 -3.08
C GLY A 374 -21.38 10.16 -3.11
N PHE A 375 -22.00 10.02 -1.95
CA PHE A 375 -23.42 10.28 -1.74
C PHE A 375 -23.64 10.78 -0.31
N THR A 376 -24.65 11.63 -0.11
CA THR A 376 -25.06 12.12 1.22
C THR A 376 -26.52 11.79 1.54
N ASP A 377 -27.31 11.45 0.53
CA ASP A 377 -28.71 11.04 0.71
C ASP A 377 -28.73 9.63 1.32
N TRP A 378 -29.22 9.49 2.55
CA TRP A 378 -29.35 8.21 3.25
C TRP A 378 -30.77 8.05 3.80
#